data_AF-A0A2G6G8Q8-F1
#
_entry.id   AF-A0A2G6G8Q8-F1
#
_cell.length_a   1.000
_cell.length_b   1.000
_cell.length_c   1.000
_cell.angle_alpha   90.00
_cell.angle_beta   90.00
_cell.angle_gamma   90.00
#
_symmetry.space_group_name_H-M   'P 1'
#
loop_
_entity.id
_entity.type
_entity.pdbx_description
1 polymer ?
#
loop_
_entity_poly.entity_id
_entity_poly.type
_entity_poly.pdbx_seq_one_letter_code
_entity_poly.pdbx_strand_id
1 'polypeptide(L)'
;SKLPVVMGVSFTFVGSLSFIASTYNYETMIGAVIIGGIVEGLLGLSYKYWKKLISPIVSACVVTTIGFSLLPVGVRSFGGGYVKDFASPKYIIVGLITLLSCILFNIFAKGYMKPLNVLFGLVVGYIVSIFMGIVDFNSLQNIINQVGIVSLPKFLPYKPIFNFGTIVSVIIVFLVSAAETIGDTSAVVSGGLSRDITDEEVSGSLSCDGFVSAISGCFGCAPITSFSQNVGLINMTKVVNRFTIMTGALILIISGIIPPIGALFSTLPQAVLGGCTIMMFGTIVVSGMGMIGKCGYTQRNTIIVALSVSVGLGFTQVPEIFNFAPAIVKDIFSGNPVAGVFVISMILNLTLPKDMEIKKITE
;
A
#
# COMPACT_ATOMS: atom_id res chain seq x y z
N SER A 1 18.87 0.39 -11.99
CA SER A 1 18.28 -0.96 -12.12
C SER A 1 17.47 -1.04 -13.40
N LYS A 2 17.41 -2.21 -14.04
CA LYS A 2 16.82 -2.44 -15.38
C LYS A 2 15.58 -3.36 -15.29
N LEU A 3 14.96 -3.41 -14.11
CA LEU A 3 13.93 -4.38 -13.75
C LEU A 3 12.51 -3.97 -14.18
N PRO A 4 11.64 -4.95 -14.50
CA PRO A 4 10.26 -4.71 -14.92
C PRO A 4 9.31 -4.48 -13.72
N VAL A 5 9.67 -3.56 -12.82
CA VAL A 5 8.86 -3.23 -11.64
C VAL A 5 7.96 -2.04 -11.97
N VAL A 6 6.65 -2.22 -11.80
CA VAL A 6 5.68 -1.13 -11.87
C VAL A 6 5.56 -0.50 -10.49
N MET A 7 5.54 0.83 -10.46
CA MET A 7 5.35 1.60 -9.24
C MET A 7 3.97 2.25 -9.22
N GLY A 8 3.36 2.33 -8.05
CA GLY A 8 2.04 2.92 -7.84
C GLY A 8 1.93 3.53 -6.44
N VAL A 9 0.85 4.26 -6.19
CA VAL A 9 0.60 4.83 -4.86
C VAL A 9 0.50 3.71 -3.82
N SER A 10 1.24 3.86 -2.73
CA SER A 10 1.35 2.82 -1.71
C SER A 10 0.21 2.88 -0.69
N PHE A 11 -0.47 1.74 -0.48
CA PHE A 11 -1.51 1.64 0.54
C PHE A 11 -0.96 1.66 1.97
N THR A 12 0.31 1.28 2.13
CA THR A 12 1.03 1.28 3.41
C THR A 12 0.96 2.64 4.12
N PHE A 13 0.91 3.73 3.35
CA PHE A 13 0.89 5.08 3.88
C PHE A 13 -0.51 5.60 4.19
N VAL A 14 -1.58 4.95 3.72
CA VAL A 14 -2.95 5.50 3.81
C VAL A 14 -3.34 5.80 5.26
N GLY A 15 -3.13 4.88 6.19
CA GLY A 15 -3.49 5.11 7.60
C GLY A 15 -2.71 6.27 8.22
N SER A 16 -1.38 6.25 8.08
CA SER A 16 -0.49 7.26 8.66
C SER A 16 -0.71 8.65 8.07
N LEU A 17 -0.79 8.76 6.74
CA LEU A 17 -1.00 10.04 6.08
C LEU A 17 -2.40 10.59 6.31
N SER A 18 -3.44 9.73 6.39
CA SER A 18 -4.79 10.17 6.77
C SER A 18 -4.82 10.74 8.19
N PHE A 19 -4.13 10.11 9.13
CA PHE A 19 -3.97 10.62 10.49
C PHE A 19 -3.28 11.99 10.48
N ILE A 20 -2.11 12.11 9.84
CA ILE A 20 -1.35 13.37 9.77
C ILE A 20 -2.18 14.48 9.12
N ALA A 21 -2.83 14.21 7.99
CA ALA A 21 -3.65 15.19 7.29
C ALA A 21 -4.86 15.66 8.13
N SER A 22 -5.45 14.76 8.93
CA SER A 22 -6.60 15.08 9.79
C SER A 22 -6.23 15.82 11.09
N THR A 23 -5.07 15.51 11.67
CA THR A 23 -4.61 16.12 12.94
C THR A 23 -3.84 17.41 12.73
N TYR A 24 -3.07 17.49 11.65
CA TYR A 24 -2.28 18.66 11.28
C TYR A 24 -2.89 19.35 10.07
N ASN A 25 -2.37 19.08 8.88
CA ASN A 25 -2.89 19.55 7.59
C ASN A 25 -2.21 18.79 6.44
N TYR A 26 -2.69 19.00 5.21
CA TYR A 26 -2.16 18.35 4.02
C TYR A 26 -0.73 18.79 3.69
N GLU A 27 -0.38 20.05 3.96
CA GLU A 27 0.95 20.61 3.76
C GLU A 27 2.02 19.92 4.62
N THR A 28 1.65 19.57 5.86
CA THR A 28 2.52 18.82 6.79
C THR A 28 2.70 17.39 6.31
N MET A 29 1.62 16.77 5.83
CA MET A 29 1.67 15.44 5.20
C MET A 29 2.65 15.44 4.01
N ILE A 30 2.56 16.42 3.11
CA ILE A 30 3.47 16.56 1.96
C ILE A 30 4.92 16.80 2.38
N GLY A 31 5.16 17.66 3.39
CA GLY A 31 6.50 17.86 3.94
C GLY A 31 7.11 16.57 4.49
N ALA A 32 6.32 15.76 5.18
CA ALA A 32 6.75 14.46 5.69
C ALA A 32 7.02 13.44 4.56
N VAL A 33 6.20 13.41 3.51
CA VAL A 33 6.40 12.55 2.32
C VAL A 33 7.70 12.90 1.60
N ILE A 34 7.99 14.19 1.37
CA ILE A 34 9.20 14.63 0.67
C ILE A 34 10.45 14.20 1.44
N ILE A 35 10.52 14.51 2.74
CA ILE A 35 11.68 14.15 3.56
C ILE A 35 11.80 12.63 3.71
N GLY A 36 10.69 11.94 3.96
CA GLY A 36 10.68 10.48 4.07
C GLY A 36 11.18 9.79 2.80
N GLY A 37 10.74 10.24 1.63
CA GLY A 37 11.20 9.72 0.34
C GLY A 37 12.69 9.99 0.10
N ILE A 38 13.19 11.19 0.45
CA ILE A 38 14.64 11.49 0.38
C ILE A 38 15.43 10.53 1.27
N VAL A 39 14.97 10.32 2.51
CA VAL A 39 15.61 9.41 3.47
C VAL A 39 15.62 7.99 2.93
N GLU A 40 14.50 7.48 2.43
CA GLU A 40 14.44 6.15 1.80
C GLU A 40 15.37 6.06 0.58
N GLY A 41 15.41 7.09 -0.25
CA GLY A 41 16.26 7.14 -1.45
C GLY A 41 17.74 6.97 -1.09
N LEU A 42 18.18 7.68 -0.05
CA LEU A 42 19.53 7.61 0.53
C LEU A 42 19.79 6.26 1.22
N LEU A 43 18.79 5.69 1.90
CA LEU A 43 18.87 4.34 2.46
C LEU A 43 19.04 3.29 1.35
N GLY A 44 18.36 3.46 0.21
CA GLY A 44 18.54 2.63 -0.98
C GLY A 44 19.96 2.62 -1.50
N LEU A 45 20.61 3.79 -1.57
CA LEU A 45 22.01 3.91 -2.01
C LEU A 45 22.97 3.21 -1.06
N SER A 46 22.61 3.11 0.22
CA SER A 46 23.40 2.49 1.28
C SER A 46 22.96 1.06 1.62
N TYR A 47 22.06 0.44 0.83
CA TYR A 47 21.49 -0.89 1.08
C TYR A 47 22.52 -1.96 1.47
N LYS A 48 23.68 -1.97 0.79
CA LYS A 48 24.76 -2.94 1.03
C LYS A 48 25.21 -2.99 2.49
N TYR A 49 25.13 -1.87 3.22
CA TYR A 49 25.60 -1.76 4.61
C TYR A 49 24.58 -2.28 5.63
N TRP A 50 23.28 -2.17 5.35
CA TRP A 50 22.23 -2.47 6.32
C TRP A 50 21.31 -3.64 5.91
N LYS A 51 21.52 -4.26 4.74
CA LYS A 51 20.71 -5.39 4.25
C LYS A 51 20.52 -6.55 5.22
N LYS A 52 21.45 -6.75 6.16
CA LYS A 52 21.37 -7.79 7.19
C LYS A 52 20.32 -7.51 8.28
N LEU A 53 19.84 -6.27 8.38
CA LEU A 53 18.87 -5.84 9.39
C LEU A 53 17.43 -6.22 9.01
N ILE A 54 17.09 -6.22 7.72
CA ILE A 54 15.75 -6.60 7.26
C ILE A 54 15.73 -8.11 6.97
N SER A 55 15.13 -8.85 7.91
CA SER A 55 14.87 -10.28 7.74
C SER A 55 13.55 -10.50 6.99
N PRO A 56 13.44 -11.54 6.14
CA PRO A 56 12.18 -11.85 5.44
C PRO A 56 10.96 -11.97 6.36
N ILE A 57 11.15 -12.45 7.60
CA ILE A 57 10.06 -12.55 8.58
C ILE A 57 9.52 -11.17 9.00
N VAL A 58 10.38 -10.15 9.08
CA VAL A 58 9.99 -8.77 9.42
C VAL A 58 9.12 -8.21 8.30
N SER A 59 9.56 -8.34 7.04
CA SER A 59 8.76 -7.93 5.88
C SER A 59 7.40 -8.64 5.85
N ALA A 60 7.37 -9.93 6.16
CA ALA A 60 6.14 -10.73 6.15
C ALA A 60 5.14 -10.29 7.23
N CYS A 61 5.59 -10.01 8.46
CA CYS A 61 4.74 -9.43 9.51
C CYS A 61 4.11 -8.12 9.06
N VAL A 62 4.95 -7.26 8.49
CA VAL A 62 4.57 -5.91 8.07
C VAL A 62 3.53 -5.93 6.94
N VAL A 63 3.75 -6.72 5.87
CA VAL A 63 2.77 -6.90 4.77
C VAL A 63 1.44 -7.43 5.29
N THR A 64 1.48 -8.39 6.22
CA THR A 64 0.27 -8.94 6.85
C THR A 64 -0.50 -7.84 7.59
N THR A 65 0.20 -7.02 8.37
CA THR A 65 -0.38 -5.91 9.12
C THR A 65 -0.93 -4.80 8.23
N ILE A 66 -0.27 -4.48 7.12
CA ILE A 66 -0.79 -3.52 6.12
C ILE A 66 -2.17 -3.98 5.67
N GLY A 67 -2.31 -5.24 5.25
CA GLY A 67 -3.59 -5.81 4.85
C GLY A 67 -4.68 -5.66 5.92
N PHE A 68 -4.39 -6.04 7.17
CA PHE A 68 -5.34 -5.91 8.28
C PHE A 68 -5.72 -4.45 8.58
N SER A 69 -4.74 -3.54 8.57
CA SER A 69 -4.96 -2.12 8.86
C SER A 69 -5.85 -1.40 7.84
N LEU A 70 -5.95 -1.95 6.61
CA LEU A 70 -6.74 -1.40 5.53
C LEU A 70 -8.17 -1.96 5.48
N LEU A 71 -8.45 -3.09 6.14
CA LEU A 71 -9.80 -3.68 6.16
C LEU A 71 -10.87 -2.69 6.66
N PRO A 72 -10.66 -1.91 7.75
CA PRO A 72 -11.63 -0.91 8.18
C PRO A 72 -11.90 0.16 7.13
N VAL A 73 -10.89 0.57 6.35
CA VAL A 73 -11.03 1.55 5.26
C VAL A 73 -11.89 0.97 4.13
N GLY A 74 -11.65 -0.29 3.76
CA GLY A 74 -12.45 -1.00 2.76
C GLY A 74 -13.92 -1.14 3.20
N VAL A 75 -14.16 -1.55 4.44
CA VAL A 75 -15.52 -1.70 5.01
C VAL A 75 -16.22 -0.34 5.14
N ARG A 76 -15.51 0.70 5.57
CA ARG A 76 -16.07 2.06 5.63
C ARG A 76 -16.48 2.55 4.25
N SER A 77 -15.65 2.31 3.24
CA SER A 77 -15.95 2.66 1.84
C SER A 77 -17.16 1.85 1.34
N PHE A 78 -17.21 0.55 1.66
CA PHE A 78 -18.31 -0.34 1.30
C PHE A 78 -19.68 0.17 1.81
N GLY A 79 -19.71 0.74 3.01
CA GLY A 79 -20.91 1.36 3.58
C GLY A 79 -21.26 2.74 3.01
N GLY A 80 -20.53 3.25 2.01
CA GLY A 80 -20.76 4.57 1.40
C GLY A 80 -19.81 5.67 1.89
N GLY A 81 -18.79 5.34 2.69
CA GLY A 81 -17.77 6.30 3.14
C GLY A 81 -18.24 7.21 4.26
N TYR A 82 -18.00 8.51 4.15
CA TYR A 82 -18.28 9.53 5.18
C TYR A 82 -19.54 10.35 4.87
N VAL A 83 -20.62 9.66 4.52
CA VAL A 83 -21.92 10.25 4.19
C VAL A 83 -22.90 10.16 5.37
N LYS A 84 -23.93 11.02 5.40
CA LYS A 84 -24.94 11.04 6.48
C LYS A 84 -25.75 9.74 6.53
N ASP A 85 -26.03 9.14 5.38
CA ASP A 85 -26.79 7.91 5.21
C ASP A 85 -25.88 6.68 5.05
N PHE A 86 -24.83 6.62 5.88
CA PHE A 86 -23.90 5.50 5.94
C PHE A 86 -24.64 4.17 6.15
N ALA A 87 -24.19 3.13 5.45
CA ALA A 87 -24.77 1.79 5.45
C ALA A 87 -26.25 1.73 5.02
N SER A 88 -26.76 2.76 4.33
CA SER A 88 -28.07 2.66 3.70
C SER A 88 -28.13 1.51 2.68
N PRO A 89 -29.30 0.89 2.45
CA PRO A 89 -29.43 -0.28 1.58
C PRO A 89 -28.84 -0.09 0.19
N LYS A 90 -28.94 1.13 -0.37
CA LYS A 90 -28.37 1.46 -1.68
C LYS A 90 -26.86 1.24 -1.76
N TYR A 91 -26.09 1.69 -0.76
CA TYR A 91 -24.63 1.53 -0.77
C TYR A 91 -24.24 0.07 -0.55
N ILE A 92 -24.93 -0.61 0.36
CA ILE A 92 -24.68 -2.04 0.64
C ILE A 92 -24.95 -2.88 -0.60
N ILE A 93 -26.06 -2.64 -1.31
CA ILE A 93 -26.41 -3.35 -2.56
C ILE A 93 -25.33 -3.11 -3.63
N VAL A 94 -24.92 -1.85 -3.85
CA VAL A 94 -23.85 -1.53 -4.82
C VAL A 94 -22.54 -2.21 -4.45
N GLY A 95 -22.12 -2.12 -3.19
CA GLY A 95 -20.90 -2.75 -2.70
C GLY A 95 -20.93 -4.27 -2.88
N LEU A 96 -22.06 -4.92 -2.54
CA LEU A 96 -22.25 -6.36 -2.72
C LEU A 96 -22.22 -6.77 -4.19
N ILE A 97 -22.93 -6.05 -5.06
CA ILE A 97 -22.93 -6.35 -6.50
C ILE A 97 -21.52 -6.20 -7.08
N THR A 98 -20.80 -5.15 -6.66
CA THR A 98 -19.40 -4.94 -7.07
C THR A 98 -18.52 -6.12 -6.63
N LEU A 99 -18.59 -6.50 -5.35
CA LEU A 99 -17.80 -7.61 -4.80
C LEU A 99 -18.16 -8.94 -5.48
N LEU A 100 -19.44 -9.24 -5.65
CA LEU A 100 -19.91 -10.43 -6.36
C LEU A 100 -19.42 -10.44 -7.80
N SER A 101 -19.42 -9.29 -8.48
CA SER A 101 -18.88 -9.17 -9.84
C SER A 101 -17.38 -9.47 -9.89
N CYS A 102 -16.59 -8.97 -8.92
CA CYS A 102 -15.17 -9.34 -8.79
C CYS A 102 -14.99 -10.86 -8.61
N ILE A 103 -15.79 -11.48 -7.73
CA ILE A 103 -15.70 -12.91 -7.43
C ILE A 103 -16.11 -13.75 -8.65
N LEU A 104 -17.27 -13.46 -9.26
CA LEU A 104 -17.77 -14.17 -10.43
C LEU A 104 -16.77 -14.07 -11.58
N PHE A 105 -16.21 -12.89 -11.82
CA PHE A 105 -15.18 -12.72 -12.83
C PHE A 105 -13.93 -13.55 -12.49
N ASN A 106 -13.49 -13.58 -11.24
CA ASN A 106 -12.34 -14.40 -10.84
C ASN A 106 -12.57 -15.92 -11.02
N ILE A 107 -13.81 -16.39 -10.82
CA ILE A 107 -14.22 -17.78 -11.04
C ILE A 107 -14.18 -18.13 -12.52
N PHE A 108 -14.78 -17.31 -13.38
CA PHE A 108 -14.96 -17.64 -14.80
C PHE A 108 -13.80 -17.22 -15.71
N ALA A 109 -13.06 -16.17 -15.34
CA ALA A 109 -11.91 -15.71 -16.12
C ALA A 109 -10.76 -16.73 -16.07
N LYS A 110 -9.98 -16.80 -17.16
CA LYS A 110 -8.86 -17.72 -17.31
C LYS A 110 -7.55 -16.98 -17.55
N GLY A 111 -6.45 -17.58 -17.09
CA GLY A 111 -5.09 -17.07 -17.33
C GLY A 111 -4.89 -15.63 -16.85
N TYR A 112 -4.37 -14.79 -17.73
CA TYR A 112 -4.02 -13.39 -17.47
C TYR A 112 -5.24 -12.47 -17.30
N MET A 113 -6.46 -12.94 -17.59
CA MET A 113 -7.67 -12.15 -17.35
C MET A 113 -8.03 -12.12 -15.86
N LYS A 114 -7.67 -13.14 -15.06
CA LYS A 114 -8.08 -13.23 -13.65
C LYS A 114 -7.72 -11.99 -12.80
N PRO A 115 -6.53 -11.38 -12.93
CA PRO A 115 -6.18 -10.15 -12.21
C PRO A 115 -7.02 -8.92 -12.59
N LEU A 116 -7.77 -8.94 -13.69
CA LEU A 116 -8.69 -7.87 -14.10
C LEU A 116 -10.03 -7.92 -13.36
N ASN A 117 -10.22 -8.86 -12.42
CA ASN A 117 -11.44 -8.99 -11.64
C ASN A 117 -11.88 -7.69 -10.93
N VAL A 118 -10.93 -6.95 -10.36
CA VAL A 118 -11.18 -5.68 -9.68
C VAL A 118 -11.67 -4.64 -10.68
N LEU A 119 -11.02 -4.55 -11.86
CA LEU A 119 -11.42 -3.61 -12.91
C LEU A 119 -12.83 -3.94 -13.42
N PHE A 120 -13.13 -5.22 -13.64
CA PHE A 120 -14.46 -5.66 -14.04
C PHE A 120 -15.52 -5.32 -12.98
N GLY A 121 -15.26 -5.62 -11.72
CA GLY A 121 -16.17 -5.30 -10.63
C GLY A 121 -16.40 -3.79 -10.51
N LEU A 122 -15.36 -2.97 -10.67
CA LEU A 122 -15.47 -1.52 -10.67
C LEU A 122 -16.38 -1.01 -11.79
N VAL A 123 -16.26 -1.55 -13.00
CA VAL A 123 -17.14 -1.19 -14.14
C VAL A 123 -18.59 -1.57 -13.84
N VAL A 124 -18.85 -2.80 -13.41
CA VAL A 124 -20.22 -3.25 -13.12
C VAL A 124 -20.82 -2.47 -11.95
N GLY A 125 -20.07 -2.28 -10.88
CA GLY A 125 -20.49 -1.51 -9.71
C GLY A 125 -20.81 -0.06 -10.05
N TYR A 126 -20.00 0.55 -10.91
CA TYR A 126 -20.27 1.91 -11.37
C TYR A 126 -21.54 1.98 -12.23
N ILE A 127 -21.75 1.07 -13.17
CA ILE A 127 -22.99 1.01 -13.97
C ILE A 127 -24.23 0.90 -13.08
N VAL A 128 -24.20 0.00 -12.09
CA VAL A 128 -25.30 -0.17 -11.13
C VAL A 128 -25.52 1.11 -10.32
N SER A 129 -24.43 1.78 -9.93
CA SER A 129 -24.51 3.04 -9.20
C SER A 129 -25.21 4.15 -9.97
N ILE A 130 -25.05 4.19 -11.31
CA ILE A 130 -25.75 5.13 -12.18
C ILE A 130 -27.26 4.89 -12.11
N PHE A 131 -27.70 3.64 -12.22
CA PHE A 131 -29.13 3.29 -12.10
C PHE A 131 -29.70 3.55 -10.71
N MET A 132 -28.88 3.48 -9.66
CA MET A 132 -29.29 3.79 -8.29
C MET A 132 -29.23 5.29 -7.97
N GLY A 133 -28.82 6.14 -8.92
CA GLY A 133 -28.82 7.60 -8.76
C GLY A 133 -27.85 8.12 -7.71
N ILE A 134 -26.80 7.35 -7.36
CA ILE A 134 -25.79 7.77 -6.36
C ILE A 134 -24.57 8.44 -6.98
N VAL A 135 -24.49 8.51 -8.31
CA VAL A 135 -23.39 9.15 -9.05
C VAL A 135 -23.73 10.62 -9.28
N ASP A 136 -22.83 11.52 -8.85
CA ASP A 136 -22.99 12.95 -9.07
C ASP A 136 -22.31 13.41 -10.38
N PHE A 137 -23.10 13.44 -11.45
CA PHE A 137 -22.64 13.93 -12.75
C PHE A 137 -22.49 15.46 -12.82
N ASN A 138 -23.08 16.22 -11.89
CA ASN A 138 -22.92 17.68 -11.89
C ASN A 138 -21.49 18.05 -11.49
N SER A 139 -20.93 17.34 -10.51
CA SER A 139 -19.51 17.48 -10.14
C SER A 139 -18.57 17.19 -11.30
N LEU A 140 -18.86 16.17 -12.13
CA LEU A 140 -18.09 15.86 -13.34
C LEU A 140 -18.07 17.04 -14.32
N GLN A 141 -19.26 17.57 -14.66
CA GLN A 141 -19.39 18.66 -15.62
C GLN A 141 -18.70 19.93 -15.11
N ASN A 142 -18.81 20.21 -13.81
CA ASN A 142 -18.16 21.37 -13.19
C ASN A 142 -16.63 21.27 -13.26
N ILE A 143 -16.05 20.10 -12.98
CA ILE A 143 -14.58 19.90 -13.08
C ILE A 143 -14.10 20.07 -14.51
N ILE A 144 -14.81 19.49 -15.49
CA ILE A 144 -14.45 19.61 -16.91
C ILE A 144 -14.52 21.07 -17.38
N ASN A 145 -15.56 21.80 -16.96
CA ASN A 145 -15.71 23.21 -17.31
C ASN A 145 -14.64 24.12 -16.67
N GLN A 146 -14.18 23.79 -15.46
CA GLN A 146 -13.18 24.59 -14.74
C GLN A 146 -11.74 24.33 -15.19
N VAL A 147 -11.40 23.06 -15.43
CA VAL A 147 -10.00 22.63 -15.67
C VAL A 147 -9.71 22.47 -17.17
N GLY A 148 -10.74 22.33 -18.00
CA GLY A 148 -10.60 22.07 -19.42
C GLY A 148 -10.21 20.62 -19.73
N ILE A 149 -9.85 20.37 -20.98
CA ILE A 149 -9.60 19.02 -21.51
C ILE A 149 -8.15 18.55 -21.26
N VAL A 150 -7.24 19.48 -21.00
CA VAL A 150 -5.81 19.22 -20.76
C VAL A 150 -5.34 20.04 -19.55
N SER A 151 -4.69 19.37 -18.59
CA SER A 151 -4.09 20.02 -17.42
C SER A 151 -2.69 19.47 -17.16
N LEU A 152 -1.73 20.38 -17.00
CA LEU A 152 -0.36 20.01 -16.66
C LEU A 152 -0.18 19.99 -15.13
N PRO A 153 0.62 19.06 -14.59
CA PRO A 153 0.88 18.97 -13.16
C PRO A 153 1.58 20.25 -12.68
N LYS A 154 1.06 20.83 -11.60
CA LYS A 154 1.66 22.01 -10.97
C LYS A 154 2.77 21.57 -10.02
N PHE A 155 3.91 22.23 -10.09
CA PHE A 155 4.98 22.02 -9.13
C PHE A 155 4.66 22.72 -7.80
N LEU A 156 4.79 22.00 -6.69
CA LEU A 156 4.47 22.44 -5.33
C LEU A 156 3.09 23.12 -5.20
N PRO A 157 1.99 22.41 -5.51
CA PRO A 157 0.64 22.95 -5.34
C PRO A 157 0.32 23.20 -3.87
N TYR A 158 0.95 22.45 -2.97
CA TYR A 158 0.91 22.62 -1.52
C TYR A 158 2.30 22.99 -1.03
N LYS A 159 2.40 24.06 -0.23
CA LYS A 159 3.67 24.50 0.35
C LYS A 159 4.03 23.54 1.51
N PRO A 160 5.14 22.78 1.44
CA PRO A 160 5.45 21.79 2.45
C PRO A 160 5.74 22.44 3.81
N ILE A 161 5.16 21.86 4.87
CA ILE A 161 5.44 22.22 6.27
C ILE A 161 6.20 21.05 6.90
N PHE A 162 7.32 21.35 7.54
CA PHE A 162 8.18 20.32 8.15
C PHE A 162 7.90 20.22 9.64
N ASN A 163 7.20 19.16 10.04
CA ASN A 163 7.02 18.81 11.44
C ASN A 163 7.84 17.56 11.78
N PHE A 164 8.73 17.68 12.76
CA PHE A 164 9.67 16.62 13.13
C PHE A 164 8.98 15.30 13.52
N GLY A 165 7.92 15.34 14.33
CA GLY A 165 7.20 14.13 14.76
C GLY A 165 6.58 13.39 13.58
N THR A 166 5.91 14.13 12.68
CA THR A 166 5.32 13.54 11.47
C THR A 166 6.36 12.99 10.50
N ILE A 167 7.51 13.67 10.36
CA ILE A 167 8.62 13.21 9.52
C ILE A 167 9.16 11.88 10.04
N VAL A 168 9.42 11.77 11.35
CA VAL A 168 9.91 10.52 11.95
C VAL A 168 8.90 9.40 11.77
N SER A 169 7.61 9.67 11.98
CA SER A 169 6.54 8.68 11.77
C SER A 169 6.51 8.17 10.34
N VAL A 170 6.56 9.07 9.35
CA VAL A 170 6.55 8.72 7.92
C VAL A 170 7.84 8.00 7.49
N ILE A 171 9.01 8.36 8.04
CA ILE A 171 10.27 7.63 7.79
C ILE A 171 10.15 6.17 8.21
N ILE A 172 9.50 5.86 9.33
CA ILE A 172 9.30 4.47 9.76
C ILE A 172 8.42 3.72 8.76
N VAL A 173 7.39 4.38 8.21
CA VAL A 173 6.55 3.78 7.15
C VAL A 173 7.34 3.57 5.86
N PHE A 174 8.28 4.47 5.54
CA PHE A 174 9.21 4.25 4.43
C PHE A 174 10.18 3.08 4.67
N LEU A 175 10.62 2.83 5.90
CA LEU A 175 11.42 1.61 6.18
C LEU A 175 10.61 0.33 5.94
N VAL A 176 9.30 0.41 6.15
CA VAL A 176 8.36 -0.66 5.78
C VAL A 176 8.23 -0.77 4.27
N SER A 177 8.00 0.34 3.57
CA SER A 177 7.97 0.41 2.09
C SER A 177 9.24 -0.22 1.50
N ALA A 178 10.40 0.09 2.07
CA ALA A 178 11.66 -0.51 1.68
C ALA A 178 11.66 -2.03 1.78
N ALA A 179 11.12 -2.58 2.88
CA ALA A 179 11.02 -4.02 3.10
C ALA A 179 10.07 -4.70 2.09
N GLU A 180 8.98 -4.01 1.71
CA GLU A 180 8.02 -4.41 0.67
C GLU A 180 8.70 -4.39 -0.72
N THR A 181 9.34 -3.29 -1.09
CA THR A 181 10.07 -3.11 -2.34
C THR A 181 11.16 -4.15 -2.54
N ILE A 182 11.92 -4.49 -1.48
CA ILE A 182 12.91 -5.58 -1.53
C ILE A 182 12.22 -6.91 -1.89
N GLY A 183 11.11 -7.23 -1.22
CA GLY A 183 10.35 -8.47 -1.43
C GLY A 183 9.76 -8.57 -2.84
N ASP A 184 9.07 -7.53 -3.29
CA ASP A 184 8.42 -7.46 -4.60
C ASP A 184 9.44 -7.54 -5.74
N THR A 185 10.53 -6.79 -5.63
CA THR A 185 11.59 -6.79 -6.64
C THR A 185 12.26 -8.16 -6.71
N SER A 186 12.53 -8.79 -5.55
CA SER A 186 13.07 -10.15 -5.50
C SER A 186 12.12 -11.18 -6.13
N ALA A 187 10.81 -11.04 -5.87
CA ALA A 187 9.79 -11.91 -6.42
C ALA A 187 9.63 -11.75 -7.95
N VAL A 188 9.76 -10.53 -8.48
CA VAL A 188 9.77 -10.27 -9.94
C VAL A 188 10.99 -10.91 -10.59
N VAL A 189 12.17 -10.81 -9.98
CA VAL A 189 13.39 -11.37 -10.56
C VAL A 189 13.38 -12.90 -10.50
N SER A 190 13.05 -13.49 -9.35
CA SER A 190 12.97 -14.94 -9.20
C SER A 190 11.86 -15.57 -10.06
N GLY A 191 10.66 -15.00 -10.06
CA GLY A 191 9.54 -15.58 -10.79
C GLY A 191 9.47 -15.18 -12.27
N GLY A 192 9.94 -13.99 -12.65
CA GLY A 192 9.93 -13.49 -14.02
C GLY A 192 11.22 -13.74 -14.80
N LEU A 193 12.39 -13.65 -14.14
CA LEU A 193 13.71 -13.80 -14.77
C LEU A 193 14.44 -15.09 -14.36
N SER A 194 13.85 -15.90 -13.48
CA SER A 194 14.38 -17.21 -13.06
C SER A 194 15.82 -17.16 -12.52
N ARG A 195 16.16 -16.11 -11.77
CA ARG A 195 17.44 -15.96 -11.07
C ARG A 195 17.27 -15.24 -9.75
N ASP A 196 18.34 -15.16 -8.97
CA ASP A 196 18.38 -14.32 -7.78
C ASP A 196 18.63 -12.84 -8.15
N ILE A 197 18.09 -11.97 -7.32
CA ILE A 197 18.28 -10.53 -7.42
C ILE A 197 19.68 -10.13 -6.95
N THR A 198 20.29 -9.14 -7.60
CA THR A 198 21.59 -8.63 -7.18
C THR A 198 21.44 -7.47 -6.17
N ASP A 199 22.45 -7.26 -5.33
CA ASP A 199 22.46 -6.14 -4.38
C ASP A 199 22.33 -4.77 -5.09
N GLU A 200 22.91 -4.62 -6.28
CA GLU A 200 22.81 -3.40 -7.10
C GLU A 200 21.39 -3.16 -7.62
N GLU A 201 20.67 -4.23 -7.93
CA GLU A 201 19.28 -4.15 -8.37
C GLU A 201 18.36 -3.75 -7.23
N VAL A 202 18.57 -4.30 -6.03
CA VAL A 202 17.84 -3.92 -4.82
C VAL A 202 18.12 -2.46 -4.46
N SER A 203 19.40 -2.07 -4.41
CA SER A 203 19.82 -0.70 -4.11
C SER A 203 19.19 0.29 -5.11
N GLY A 204 19.26 -0.01 -6.40
CA GLY A 204 18.67 0.84 -7.43
C GLY A 204 17.13 0.88 -7.39
N SER A 205 16.46 -0.21 -6.99
CA SER A 205 15.01 -0.23 -6.83
C SER A 205 14.58 0.63 -5.65
N LEU A 206 15.25 0.48 -4.50
CA LEU A 206 14.92 1.22 -3.30
C LEU A 206 15.23 2.71 -3.42
N SER A 207 16.34 3.08 -4.08
CA SER A 207 16.62 4.48 -4.38
C SER A 207 15.57 5.09 -5.30
N CYS A 208 15.08 4.33 -6.28
CA CYS A 208 13.99 4.77 -7.15
C CYS A 208 12.69 4.96 -6.34
N ASP A 209 12.38 4.03 -5.42
CA ASP A 209 11.24 4.11 -4.50
C ASP A 209 11.19 5.45 -3.76
N GLY A 210 12.27 5.74 -3.03
CA GLY A 210 12.33 6.93 -2.19
C GLY A 210 12.41 8.22 -2.98
N PHE A 211 13.32 8.32 -3.96
CA PHE A 211 13.48 9.57 -4.69
C PHE A 211 12.25 9.90 -5.54
N VAL A 212 11.62 8.91 -6.17
CA VAL A 212 10.40 9.18 -6.94
C VAL A 212 9.22 9.46 -5.99
N SER A 213 9.17 8.87 -4.80
CA SER A 213 8.22 9.29 -3.75
C SER A 213 8.42 10.74 -3.31
N ALA A 214 9.67 11.19 -3.17
CA ALA A 214 9.95 12.60 -2.86
C ALA A 214 9.50 13.53 -3.99
N ILE A 215 9.75 13.15 -5.25
CA ILE A 215 9.27 13.88 -6.43
C ILE A 215 7.73 13.90 -6.46
N SER A 216 7.09 12.77 -6.18
CA SER A 216 5.63 12.65 -6.06
C SER A 216 5.08 13.67 -5.04
N GLY A 217 5.71 13.75 -3.87
CA GLY A 217 5.38 14.75 -2.85
C GLY A 217 5.49 16.19 -3.34
N CYS A 218 6.50 16.52 -4.15
CA CYS A 218 6.63 17.85 -4.76
C CYS A 218 5.46 18.21 -5.70
N PHE A 219 4.75 17.23 -6.25
CA PHE A 219 3.53 17.43 -7.04
C PHE A 219 2.24 17.32 -6.21
N GLY A 220 2.35 17.22 -4.88
CA GLY A 220 1.21 17.07 -3.98
C GLY A 220 0.64 15.66 -3.94
N CYS A 221 1.37 14.65 -4.41
CA CYS A 221 0.92 13.27 -4.46
C CYS A 221 1.45 12.45 -3.26
N ALA A 222 0.77 11.34 -2.98
CA ALA A 222 1.21 10.38 -1.97
C ALA A 222 2.48 9.61 -2.41
N PRO A 223 3.19 8.97 -1.47
CA PRO A 223 4.33 8.11 -1.76
C PRO A 223 3.97 7.00 -2.75
N ILE A 224 4.94 6.65 -3.59
CA ILE A 224 4.83 5.55 -4.53
C ILE A 224 5.73 4.41 -4.11
N THR A 225 5.29 3.18 -4.34
CA THR A 225 6.09 1.99 -4.08
C THR A 225 5.90 0.91 -5.16
N SER A 226 6.63 -0.19 -5.06
CA SER A 226 6.44 -1.36 -5.93
C SER A 226 5.02 -1.91 -5.84
N PHE A 227 4.44 -2.25 -7.00
CA PHE A 227 3.08 -2.74 -7.07
C PHE A 227 3.03 -4.28 -7.04
N SER A 228 2.70 -4.89 -5.90
CA SER A 228 2.73 -6.35 -5.72
C SER A 228 1.80 -7.12 -6.69
N GLN A 229 0.74 -6.49 -7.20
CA GLN A 229 -0.13 -7.08 -8.22
C GLN A 229 0.62 -7.29 -9.55
N ASN A 230 1.54 -6.38 -9.91
CA ASN A 230 2.41 -6.55 -11.07
C ASN A 230 3.34 -7.75 -10.90
N VAL A 231 3.85 -7.98 -9.69
CA VAL A 231 4.66 -9.17 -9.35
C VAL A 231 3.87 -10.45 -9.64
N GLY A 232 2.62 -10.52 -9.16
CA GLY A 232 1.72 -11.66 -9.43
C GLY A 232 1.48 -11.89 -10.92
N LEU A 233 1.23 -10.80 -11.68
CA LEU A 233 1.01 -10.88 -13.12
C LEU A 233 2.25 -11.36 -13.88
N ILE A 234 3.45 -10.86 -13.53
CA ILE A 234 4.71 -11.30 -14.15
C ILE A 234 4.97 -12.78 -13.84
N ASN A 235 4.71 -13.23 -12.61
CA ASN A 235 4.92 -14.61 -12.22
C ASN A 235 4.03 -15.59 -13.01
N MET A 236 2.82 -15.15 -13.39
CA MET A 236 1.87 -15.91 -14.20
C MET A 236 2.16 -15.84 -15.70
N THR A 237 2.42 -14.64 -16.23
CA THR A 237 2.53 -14.37 -17.67
C THR A 237 3.94 -14.54 -18.21
N LYS A 238 4.95 -14.47 -17.35
CA LYS A 238 6.37 -14.37 -17.70
C LYS A 238 6.72 -13.19 -18.62
N VAL A 239 5.82 -12.21 -18.76
CA VAL A 239 6.06 -11.02 -19.57
C VAL A 239 6.86 -10.01 -18.75
N VAL A 240 8.18 -10.01 -18.97
CA VAL A 240 9.15 -9.07 -18.36
C VAL A 240 9.59 -7.96 -19.33
N ASN A 241 8.93 -7.87 -20.49
CA ASN A 241 9.28 -6.92 -21.54
C ASN A 241 9.00 -5.47 -21.09
N ARG A 242 10.03 -4.63 -21.12
CA ARG A 242 9.92 -3.20 -20.77
C ARG A 242 9.05 -2.43 -21.73
N PHE A 243 8.93 -2.85 -22.98
CA PHE A 243 8.05 -2.21 -23.94
C PHE A 243 6.59 -2.25 -23.44
N THR A 244 6.14 -3.40 -22.94
CA THR A 244 4.81 -3.57 -22.37
C THR A 244 4.58 -2.66 -21.15
N ILE A 245 5.56 -2.58 -20.26
CA ILE A 245 5.47 -1.70 -19.08
C ILE A 245 5.46 -0.23 -19.48
N MET A 246 6.30 0.15 -20.44
CA MET A 246 6.37 1.51 -20.98
C MET A 246 5.06 1.92 -21.65
N THR A 247 4.42 1.03 -22.39
CA THR A 247 3.08 1.30 -22.97
C THR A 247 2.04 1.56 -21.89
N GLY A 248 2.05 0.79 -20.80
CA GLY A 248 1.18 1.04 -19.65
C GLY A 248 1.46 2.39 -18.97
N ALA A 249 2.74 2.71 -18.75
CA ALA A 249 3.14 3.99 -18.18
C ALA A 249 2.72 5.18 -19.04
N LEU A 250 2.86 5.09 -20.37
CA LEU A 250 2.42 6.13 -21.30
C LEU A 250 0.89 6.33 -21.25
N ILE A 251 0.11 5.24 -21.19
CA ILE A 251 -1.35 5.33 -21.03
C ILE A 251 -1.70 6.07 -19.73
N LEU A 252 -1.03 5.77 -18.62
CA LEU A 252 -1.26 6.44 -17.34
C LEU A 252 -0.86 7.92 -17.37
N ILE A 253 0.27 8.27 -17.99
CA ILE A 253 0.71 9.66 -18.16
C ILE A 253 -0.31 10.46 -18.98
N ILE A 254 -0.73 9.91 -20.13
CA ILE A 254 -1.74 10.54 -20.98
C ILE A 254 -3.05 10.69 -20.20
N SER A 255 -3.45 9.65 -19.45
CA SER A 255 -4.68 9.69 -18.64
C SER A 255 -4.62 10.74 -17.53
N GLY A 256 -3.45 10.97 -16.93
CA GLY A 256 -3.26 11.99 -15.90
C GLY A 256 -3.29 13.42 -16.43
N ILE A 257 -2.91 13.63 -17.70
CA ILE A 257 -2.93 14.94 -18.38
C ILE A 257 -4.35 15.32 -18.84
N ILE A 258 -5.29 14.36 -18.86
CA ILE A 258 -6.67 14.55 -19.33
C ILE A 258 -7.62 14.58 -18.11
N PRO A 259 -7.96 15.79 -17.58
CA PRO A 259 -8.83 15.94 -16.41
C PRO A 259 -10.17 15.22 -16.49
N PRO A 260 -10.85 15.10 -17.66
CA PRO A 260 -12.09 14.32 -17.76
C PRO A 260 -11.95 12.88 -17.24
N ILE A 261 -10.78 12.25 -17.39
CA ILE A 261 -10.54 10.89 -16.87
C ILE A 261 -10.47 10.93 -15.35
N GLY A 262 -9.70 11.85 -14.76
CA GLY A 262 -9.63 12.02 -13.31
C GLY A 262 -10.98 12.40 -12.69
N ALA A 263 -11.75 13.24 -13.39
CA ALA A 263 -13.09 13.65 -12.98
C ALA A 263 -14.09 12.48 -13.05
N LEU A 264 -13.97 11.57 -14.02
CA LEU A 264 -14.74 10.33 -14.02
C LEU A 264 -14.41 9.49 -12.78
N PHE A 265 -13.12 9.32 -12.45
CA PHE A 265 -12.71 8.58 -11.25
C PHE A 265 -13.21 9.24 -9.96
N SER A 266 -13.34 10.56 -9.90
CA SER A 266 -13.87 11.24 -8.70
C SER A 266 -15.37 11.06 -8.50
N THR A 267 -16.12 10.71 -9.55
CA THR A 267 -17.55 10.36 -9.44
C THR A 267 -17.81 8.93 -8.98
N LEU A 268 -16.76 8.09 -8.87
CA LEU A 268 -16.91 6.72 -8.39
C LEU A 268 -17.43 6.72 -6.94
N PRO A 269 -18.61 6.13 -6.68
CA PRO A 269 -19.12 6.04 -5.33
C PRO A 269 -18.21 5.18 -4.46
N GLN A 270 -18.04 5.59 -3.21
CA GLN A 270 -17.20 4.87 -2.25
C GLN A 270 -17.64 3.41 -2.06
N ALA A 271 -18.94 3.10 -2.20
CA ALA A 271 -19.45 1.73 -2.14
C ALA A 271 -18.83 0.81 -3.19
N VAL A 272 -18.63 1.29 -4.43
CA VAL A 272 -17.96 0.55 -5.51
C VAL A 272 -16.50 0.31 -5.17
N LEU A 273 -15.80 1.37 -4.72
CA LEU A 273 -14.41 1.25 -4.28
C LEU A 273 -14.29 0.27 -3.10
N GLY A 274 -15.24 0.29 -2.16
CA GLY A 274 -15.31 -0.64 -1.03
C GLY A 274 -15.43 -2.10 -1.47
N GLY A 275 -16.35 -2.42 -2.39
CA GLY A 275 -16.51 -3.78 -2.91
C GLY A 275 -15.24 -4.31 -3.58
N CYS A 276 -14.54 -3.45 -4.32
CA CYS A 276 -13.26 -3.78 -4.95
C CYS A 276 -12.12 -3.94 -3.93
N THR A 277 -11.98 -2.97 -3.03
CA THR A 277 -10.85 -2.89 -2.08
C THR A 277 -10.91 -3.96 -1.01
N ILE A 278 -12.09 -4.41 -0.57
CA ILE A 278 -12.20 -5.56 0.34
C ILE A 278 -11.51 -6.80 -0.25
N MET A 279 -11.71 -7.08 -1.54
CA MET A 279 -11.04 -8.20 -2.21
C MET A 279 -9.52 -7.99 -2.29
N MET A 280 -9.08 -6.77 -2.62
CA MET A 280 -7.66 -6.43 -2.71
C MET A 280 -6.97 -6.54 -1.34
N PHE A 281 -7.51 -5.90 -0.30
CA PHE A 281 -6.95 -5.91 1.04
C PHE A 281 -6.95 -7.32 1.65
N GLY A 282 -8.01 -8.11 1.43
CA GLY A 282 -8.03 -9.52 1.82
C GLY A 282 -6.93 -10.34 1.15
N THR A 283 -6.68 -10.10 -0.15
CA THR A 283 -5.58 -10.75 -0.88
C THR A 283 -4.20 -10.33 -0.34
N ILE A 284 -4.03 -9.08 0.08
CA ILE A 284 -2.79 -8.60 0.72
C ILE A 284 -2.54 -9.34 2.04
N VAL A 285 -3.57 -9.52 2.89
CA VAL A 285 -3.45 -10.31 4.13
C VAL A 285 -2.98 -11.73 3.82
N VAL A 286 -3.61 -12.40 2.85
CA VAL A 286 -3.24 -13.76 2.45
C VAL A 286 -1.82 -13.83 1.88
N SER A 287 -1.39 -12.83 1.10
CA SER A 287 -0.02 -12.73 0.58
C SER A 287 0.99 -12.62 1.71
N GLY A 288 0.75 -11.75 2.70
CA GLY A 288 1.58 -11.62 3.90
C GLY A 288 1.67 -12.93 4.69
N MET A 289 0.54 -13.60 4.90
CA MET A 289 0.52 -14.94 5.54
C MET A 289 1.31 -15.97 4.72
N GLY A 290 1.25 -15.91 3.40
CA GLY A 290 2.06 -16.75 2.51
C GLY A 290 3.55 -16.47 2.64
N MET A 291 3.96 -15.21 2.81
CA MET A 291 5.35 -14.83 3.10
C MET A 291 5.81 -15.38 4.46
N ILE A 292 4.96 -15.33 5.48
CA ILE A 292 5.24 -15.94 6.79
C ILE A 292 5.44 -17.44 6.63
N GLY A 293 4.56 -18.11 5.87
CA GLY A 293 4.67 -19.55 5.58
C GLY A 293 5.99 -19.92 4.89
N LYS A 294 6.45 -19.11 3.93
CA LYS A 294 7.76 -19.31 3.26
C LYS A 294 8.95 -19.14 4.20
N CYS A 295 8.83 -18.31 5.24
CA CYS A 295 9.87 -18.16 6.26
C CYS A 295 9.94 -19.36 7.22
N GLY A 296 8.88 -20.18 7.28
CA GLY A 296 8.75 -21.31 8.18
C GLY A 296 8.27 -20.93 9.58
N TYR A 297 7.52 -21.84 10.20
CA TYR A 297 6.92 -21.68 11.54
C TYR A 297 7.83 -22.23 12.65
N THR A 298 9.08 -21.78 12.69
CA THR A 298 9.96 -22.07 13.84
C THR A 298 9.45 -21.38 15.10
N GLN A 299 9.86 -21.84 16.28
CA GLN A 299 9.48 -21.20 17.54
C GLN A 299 9.87 -19.71 17.55
N ARG A 300 11.07 -19.40 17.05
CA ARG A 300 11.56 -18.03 16.89
C ARG A 300 10.65 -17.19 15.99
N ASN A 301 10.35 -17.65 14.78
CA ASN A 301 9.52 -16.91 13.83
C ASN A 301 8.09 -16.74 14.34
N THR A 302 7.54 -17.75 15.01
CA THR A 302 6.21 -17.71 15.60
C THR A 302 6.12 -16.63 16.68
N ILE A 303 7.11 -16.53 17.56
CA ILE A 303 7.17 -15.47 18.59
C ILE A 303 7.27 -14.09 17.95
N ILE A 304 8.14 -13.91 16.94
CA ILE A 304 8.28 -12.64 16.21
C ILE A 304 6.92 -12.22 15.63
N VAL A 305 6.26 -13.10 14.90
CA VAL A 305 4.96 -12.84 14.26
C VAL A 305 3.90 -12.54 15.31
N ALA A 306 3.72 -13.43 16.29
CA ALA A 306 2.65 -13.32 17.28
C ALA A 306 2.76 -12.02 18.09
N LEU A 307 3.94 -11.70 18.63
CA LEU A 307 4.12 -10.49 19.42
C LEU A 307 4.06 -9.23 18.58
N SER A 308 4.72 -9.19 17.42
CA SER A 308 4.71 -7.99 16.59
C SER A 308 3.30 -7.64 16.13
N VAL A 309 2.56 -8.60 15.56
CA VAL A 309 1.19 -8.39 15.07
C VAL A 309 0.25 -8.06 16.23
N SER A 310 0.33 -8.76 17.37
CA SER A 310 -0.55 -8.49 18.52
C SER A 310 -0.32 -7.12 19.12
N VAL A 311 0.94 -6.69 19.24
CA VAL A 311 1.26 -5.35 19.77
C VAL A 311 0.88 -4.28 18.75
N GLY A 312 1.33 -4.40 17.51
CA GLY A 312 1.12 -3.35 16.50
C GLY A 312 -0.34 -3.17 16.12
N LEU A 313 -1.12 -4.24 15.88
CA LEU A 313 -2.56 -4.12 15.58
C LEU A 313 -3.39 -3.92 16.85
N GLY A 314 -3.10 -4.68 17.92
CA GLY A 314 -3.93 -4.69 19.12
C GLY A 314 -3.91 -3.35 19.84
N PHE A 315 -2.74 -2.73 20.01
CA PHE A 315 -2.63 -1.51 20.79
C PHE A 315 -3.19 -0.30 20.02
N THR A 316 -3.18 -0.32 18.70
CA THR A 316 -3.83 0.74 17.89
C THR A 316 -5.35 0.72 17.97
N GLN A 317 -5.95 -0.38 18.44
CA GLN A 317 -7.39 -0.43 18.70
C GLN A 317 -7.78 0.19 20.04
N VAL A 318 -6.82 0.38 20.94
CA VAL A 318 -7.00 1.02 22.26
C VAL A 318 -5.91 2.08 22.45
N PRO A 319 -5.91 3.16 21.64
CA PRO A 319 -4.85 4.16 21.62
C PRO A 319 -4.66 4.89 22.96
N GLU A 320 -5.67 4.87 23.84
CA GLU A 320 -5.65 5.46 25.17
C GLU A 320 -4.56 4.87 26.06
N ILE A 321 -4.13 3.63 25.78
CA ILE A 321 -3.05 2.98 26.53
C ILE A 321 -1.75 3.77 26.43
N PHE A 322 -1.53 4.54 25.36
CA PHE A 322 -0.32 5.37 25.18
C PHE A 322 -0.45 6.79 25.74
N ASN A 323 -1.52 7.13 26.46
CA ASN A 323 -1.67 8.47 27.04
C ASN A 323 -0.62 8.81 28.10
N PHE A 324 0.01 7.82 28.72
CA PHE A 324 1.12 8.03 29.65
C PHE A 324 2.45 8.31 28.93
N ALA A 325 2.54 8.00 27.63
CA ALA A 325 3.80 7.99 26.91
C ALA A 325 4.13 9.36 26.29
N PRO A 326 5.42 9.67 26.04
CA PRO A 326 5.81 10.88 25.33
C PRO A 326 5.18 10.95 23.93
N ALA A 327 4.99 12.18 23.42
CA ALA A 327 4.32 12.43 22.12
C ALA A 327 4.88 11.57 20.97
N ILE A 328 6.20 11.35 20.93
CA ILE A 328 6.84 10.54 19.88
C ILE A 328 6.43 9.07 19.92
N VAL A 329 6.23 8.49 21.10
CA VAL A 329 5.78 7.10 21.27
C VAL A 329 4.30 7.02 20.89
N LYS A 330 3.51 8.02 21.28
CA LYS A 330 2.10 8.10 20.90
C LYS A 330 1.95 8.18 19.38
N ASP A 331 2.65 9.09 18.70
CA ASP A 331 2.57 9.26 17.24
C ASP A 331 2.98 8.00 16.46
N ILE A 332 3.88 7.17 17.00
CA ILE A 332 4.32 5.91 16.38
C ILE A 332 3.33 4.77 16.67
N PHE A 333 2.90 4.59 17.92
CA PHE A 333 2.19 3.38 18.35
C PHE A 333 0.67 3.54 18.52
N SER A 334 0.13 4.76 18.64
CA SER A 334 -1.31 4.97 18.83
C SER A 334 -2.07 5.02 17.51
N GLY A 335 -1.45 5.52 16.43
CA GLY A 335 -2.13 5.75 15.14
C GLY A 335 -1.61 4.92 13.98
N ASN A 336 -0.51 4.18 14.16
CA ASN A 336 0.19 3.52 13.05
C ASN A 336 0.52 2.05 13.37
N PRO A 337 -0.39 1.11 13.04
CA PRO A 337 -0.18 -0.30 13.37
C PRO A 337 1.03 -0.88 12.63
N VAL A 338 1.26 -0.43 11.40
CA VAL A 338 2.34 -0.88 10.53
C VAL A 338 3.71 -0.50 11.10
N ALA A 339 3.87 0.74 11.56
CA ALA A 339 5.08 1.20 12.23
C ALA A 339 5.33 0.42 13.53
N GLY A 340 4.28 0.19 14.34
CA GLY A 340 4.38 -0.61 15.56
C GLY A 340 4.87 -2.04 15.29
N VAL A 341 4.28 -2.71 14.30
CA VAL A 341 4.71 -4.07 13.90
C VAL A 341 6.16 -4.07 13.41
N PHE A 342 6.56 -3.11 12.59
CA PHE A 342 7.94 -3.01 12.10
C PHE A 342 8.95 -2.88 13.25
N VAL A 343 8.72 -1.94 14.18
CA VAL A 343 9.63 -1.71 15.31
C VAL A 343 9.74 -2.96 16.18
N ILE A 344 8.61 -3.56 16.57
CA ILE A 344 8.61 -4.75 17.44
C ILE A 344 9.23 -5.96 16.72
N SER A 345 8.85 -6.23 15.47
CA SER A 345 9.41 -7.35 14.72
C SER A 345 10.91 -7.20 14.47
N MET A 346 11.39 -5.97 14.22
CA MET A 346 12.81 -5.70 14.07
C MET A 346 13.58 -5.90 15.38
N ILE A 347 13.08 -5.38 16.51
CA ILE A 347 13.67 -5.60 17.84
C ILE A 347 13.74 -7.09 18.17
N LEU A 348 12.65 -7.83 17.98
CA LEU A 348 12.61 -9.26 18.25
C LEU A 348 13.53 -10.04 17.32
N ASN A 349 13.59 -9.67 16.04
CA ASN A 349 14.50 -10.32 15.09
C ASN A 349 15.98 -10.09 15.44
N LEU A 350 16.34 -8.94 16.02
CA LEU A 350 17.71 -8.66 16.43
C LEU A 350 18.09 -9.27 17.78
N THR A 351 17.14 -9.38 18.71
CA THR A 351 17.41 -9.82 20.09
C THR A 351 17.20 -11.32 20.31
N LEU A 352 16.27 -11.96 19.59
CA LEU A 352 16.00 -13.39 19.79
C LEU A 352 17.11 -14.28 19.24
N PRO A 353 17.52 -15.33 19.98
CA PRO A 353 18.53 -16.28 19.52
C PRO A 353 18.08 -17.00 18.24
N LYS A 354 19.04 -17.31 17.37
CA LYS A 354 18.76 -17.91 16.05
C LYS A 354 18.22 -19.33 16.14
N ASP A 355 18.66 -20.08 17.13
CA ASP A 355 18.18 -21.42 17.43
C ASP A 355 17.37 -21.38 18.73
N MET A 356 16.08 -21.63 18.60
CA MET A 356 15.13 -21.75 19.70
C MET A 356 14.40 -23.09 19.64
N GLU A 357 14.83 -24.03 18.80
CA GLU A 357 14.08 -25.28 18.69
C GLU A 357 14.25 -26.12 19.96
N ILE A 358 13.14 -26.73 20.39
CA ILE A 358 13.14 -27.66 21.51
C ILE A 358 14.00 -28.85 21.10
N LYS A 359 15.23 -28.93 21.62
CA LYS A 359 16.06 -30.13 21.44
C LYS A 359 15.26 -31.32 21.97
N LYS A 360 14.95 -32.28 21.09
CA LYS A 360 14.41 -33.56 21.52
C LYS A 360 15.40 -34.15 22.52
N ILE A 361 14.93 -34.39 23.74
CA ILE A 361 15.68 -35.17 24.71
C ILE A 361 15.73 -36.58 24.11
N THR A 362 16.89 -36.97 23.58
CA THR A 362 17.16 -38.36 23.24
C THR A 362 17.17 -39.15 24.55
N GLU A 363 16.12 -39.93 24.77
CA GLU A 363 16.12 -41.02 25.77
C GLU A 363 16.99 -42.19 25.30
#